data_AF-A0A6N2MZL0-F1
#
_entry.id   AF-A0A6N2MZL0-F1
#
_cell.length_a   1.000
_cell.length_b   1.000
_cell.length_c   1.000
_cell.angle_alpha   90.00
_cell.angle_beta   90.00
_cell.angle_gamma   90.00
#
_symmetry.space_group_name_H-M   'P 1'
#
loop_
_entity.id
_entity.type
_entity.pdbx_description
1 polymer ?
#
loop_
_entity_poly.entity_id
_entity_poly.type
_entity_poly.pdbx_seq_one_letter_code
_entity_poly.pdbx_strand_id
1 'polypeptide(L)'
;MGMDTWVWELSVRRKYRLPKLSVIPVRRGYWGNKIGKPHTVPCKVTGKCGSVTVRTVPAPRGAGIVAARVPKKVLQFAGIEDVFTLLLPEGLLRLLATLSRPLLTLLKTYGFLTPDFWTETRFIKSPFQEFTDLLAKPTKALVLEDVEADWS
;
A
#
# COMPACT_ATOMS: atom_id res chain seq x y z
N MET A 1 36.26 15.11 -6.08
CA MET A 1 35.39 15.43 -4.92
C MET A 1 34.11 16.20 -5.29
N GLY A 2 33.77 16.40 -6.59
CA GLY A 2 32.56 17.16 -6.99
C GLY A 2 31.41 16.32 -7.56
N MET A 3 31.61 15.03 -7.84
CA MET A 3 30.58 14.15 -8.42
C MET A 3 29.69 13.48 -7.35
N ASP A 4 30.18 13.41 -6.11
CA ASP A 4 29.64 12.56 -5.05
C ASP A 4 28.36 13.17 -4.41
N THR A 5 28.30 14.51 -4.34
CA THR A 5 27.17 15.26 -3.78
C THR A 5 25.96 15.31 -4.72
N TRP A 6 26.17 15.42 -6.04
CA TRP A 6 25.09 15.41 -7.05
C TRP A 6 24.41 14.04 -7.15
N VAL A 7 25.19 12.96 -7.14
CA VAL A 7 24.67 11.58 -7.12
C VAL A 7 23.89 11.31 -5.83
N TRP A 8 24.38 11.83 -4.71
CA TRP A 8 23.68 11.74 -3.43
C TRP A 8 22.33 12.46 -3.46
N GLU A 9 22.26 13.69 -3.98
CA GLU A 9 21.01 14.44 -4.07
C GLU A 9 19.98 13.77 -5.01
N LEU A 10 20.43 13.27 -6.16
CA LEU A 10 19.60 12.45 -7.06
C LEU A 10 19.04 11.22 -6.36
N SER A 11 19.83 10.55 -5.52
CA SER A 11 19.41 9.38 -4.75
C SER A 11 18.34 9.73 -3.71
N VAL A 12 18.50 10.86 -3.02
CA VAL A 12 17.52 11.35 -2.05
C VAL A 12 16.19 11.70 -2.74
N ARG A 13 16.24 12.44 -3.86
CA ARG A 13 15.05 12.79 -4.65
C ARG A 13 14.30 11.56 -5.16
N ARG A 14 15.02 10.55 -5.66
CA ARG A 14 14.42 9.28 -6.11
C ARG A 14 13.75 8.52 -4.97
N LYS A 15 14.35 8.51 -3.77
CA LYS A 15 13.79 7.85 -2.58
C LYS A 15 12.42 8.39 -2.17
N TYR A 16 12.11 9.66 -2.42
CA TYR A 16 10.79 10.24 -2.16
C TYR A 16 9.80 10.09 -3.31
N ARG A 17 10.27 10.02 -4.56
CA ARG A 17 9.41 9.93 -5.75
C ARG A 17 8.90 8.50 -5.98
N LEU A 18 9.79 7.50 -5.90
CA LEU A 18 9.45 6.12 -6.24
C LEU A 18 8.32 5.53 -5.37
N PRO A 19 8.29 5.72 -4.03
CA PRO A 19 7.23 5.16 -3.20
C PRO A 19 5.83 5.73 -3.50
N LYS A 20 5.76 6.97 -4.03
CA LYS A 20 4.48 7.59 -4.41
C LYS A 20 3.83 6.88 -5.60
N LEU A 21 4.63 6.24 -6.45
CA LEU A 21 4.15 5.46 -7.60
C LEU A 21 3.68 4.05 -7.16
N SER A 22 4.20 3.53 -6.05
CA SER A 22 3.93 2.17 -5.56
C SER A 22 3.06 2.17 -4.29
N VAL A 23 2.04 3.02 -4.23
CA VAL A 23 1.09 3.05 -3.11
C VAL A 23 0.12 1.89 -3.27
N ILE A 24 -0.02 1.08 -2.22
CA ILE A 24 -0.87 -0.11 -2.20
C ILE A 24 -2.06 0.17 -1.28
N PRO A 25 -3.31 -0.09 -1.72
CA PRO A 25 -4.46 0.03 -0.84
C PRO A 25 -4.40 -1.08 0.22
N VAL A 26 -4.66 -0.71 1.47
CA VAL A 26 -4.68 -1.65 2.59
C VAL A 26 -6.11 -1.78 3.12
N ARG A 27 -6.62 -3.01 3.14
CA ARG A 27 -7.94 -3.28 3.73
C ARG A 27 -7.82 -3.41 5.24
N ARG A 28 -8.62 -2.63 5.96
CA ARG A 28 -8.78 -2.71 7.42
C ARG A 28 -10.10 -3.40 7.76
N GLY A 29 -10.16 -3.98 8.95
CA GLY A 29 -11.30 -4.72 9.45
C GLY A 29 -11.39 -4.68 10.97
N TYR A 30 -12.20 -5.60 11.48
CA TYR A 30 -12.49 -5.75 12.91
C TYR A 30 -12.02 -7.12 13.36
N TRP A 31 -11.64 -7.23 14.63
CA TRP A 31 -11.29 -8.52 15.22
C TRP A 31 -12.51 -9.40 15.54
N GLY A 32 -13.64 -8.75 15.85
CA GLY A 32 -14.90 -9.40 16.17
C GLY A 32 -16.06 -8.44 15.91
N ASN A 33 -16.54 -7.76 16.96
CA ASN A 33 -17.67 -6.85 16.82
C ASN A 33 -17.33 -5.62 15.94
N LYS A 34 -18.24 -5.26 15.03
CA LYS A 34 -18.07 -4.19 14.03
C LYS A 34 -18.46 -2.82 14.60
N ILE A 35 -17.88 -2.42 15.74
CA ILE A 35 -18.19 -1.13 16.39
C ILE A 35 -17.12 -0.08 16.04
N GLY A 36 -17.54 1.08 15.56
CA GLY A 36 -16.66 2.23 15.32
C GLY A 36 -15.80 2.07 14.06
N LYS A 37 -14.57 2.61 14.07
CA LYS A 37 -13.66 2.57 12.92
C LYS A 37 -12.90 1.24 12.83
N PRO A 38 -12.61 0.71 11.63
CA PRO A 38 -11.82 -0.50 11.48
C PRO A 38 -10.38 -0.27 11.94
N HIS A 39 -9.90 -1.09 12.88
CA HIS A 39 -8.64 -0.89 13.61
C HIS A 39 -7.59 -1.97 13.33
N THR A 40 -7.97 -3.14 12.80
CA THR A 40 -7.08 -4.28 12.60
C THR A 40 -7.13 -4.83 11.16
N VAL A 41 -6.41 -5.92 10.88
CA VAL A 41 -6.44 -6.64 9.58
C VAL A 41 -7.72 -7.50 9.53
N PRO A 42 -8.42 -7.64 8.38
CA PRO A 42 -9.68 -8.39 8.33
C PRO A 42 -9.54 -9.90 8.60
N CYS A 43 -8.42 -10.51 8.20
CA CYS A 43 -8.20 -11.95 8.29
C CYS A 43 -6.74 -12.26 8.63
N LYS A 44 -6.43 -13.52 8.97
CA LYS A 44 -5.05 -13.97 9.13
C LYS A 44 -4.41 -14.06 7.74
N VAL A 45 -3.39 -13.25 7.47
CA VAL A 45 -2.75 -13.19 6.14
C VAL A 45 -1.27 -13.55 6.23
N THR A 46 -0.78 -14.32 5.26
CA THR A 46 0.62 -14.73 5.16
C THR A 46 1.26 -14.19 3.88
N GLY A 47 2.43 -13.57 4.04
CA GLY A 47 3.24 -12.98 2.98
C GLY A 47 4.64 -13.55 3.04
N LYS A 48 5.12 -14.12 1.92
CA LYS A 48 6.48 -14.66 1.81
C LYS A 48 7.31 -13.70 0.97
N CYS A 49 8.53 -13.44 1.41
CA CYS A 49 9.54 -12.70 0.66
C CYS A 49 10.86 -13.43 0.86
N GLY A 50 11.39 -14.11 -0.16
CA GLY A 50 12.57 -14.97 0.02
C GLY A 50 12.36 -16.03 1.12
N SER A 51 13.31 -16.15 2.04
CA SER A 51 13.36 -17.18 3.12
C SER A 51 12.62 -16.84 4.42
N VAL A 52 11.81 -15.78 4.46
CA VAL A 52 11.00 -15.50 5.67
C VAL A 52 9.59 -15.22 5.26
N THR A 53 8.70 -15.78 6.08
CA THR A 53 7.27 -15.65 5.98
C THR A 53 6.80 -14.76 7.12
N VAL A 54 6.01 -13.74 6.80
CA VAL A 54 5.33 -12.89 7.78
C VAL A 54 3.88 -13.28 7.82
N ARG A 55 3.35 -13.49 9.02
CA ARG A 55 1.94 -13.73 9.26
C ARG A 55 1.38 -12.60 10.10
N THR A 56 0.37 -11.90 9.59
CA THR A 56 -0.41 -10.94 10.35
C THR A 56 -1.64 -11.65 10.91
N VAL A 57 -1.90 -11.42 12.19
CA VAL A 57 -3.06 -11.96 12.91
C VAL A 57 -3.83 -10.77 13.49
N PRO A 58 -5.16 -10.72 13.32
CA PRO A 58 -5.96 -9.64 13.86
C PRO A 58 -5.91 -9.63 15.38
N ALA A 59 -5.95 -8.43 15.96
CA ALA A 59 -5.81 -8.21 17.39
C ALA A 59 -7.00 -7.43 17.96
N PRO A 60 -7.35 -7.64 19.25
CA PRO A 60 -8.37 -6.83 19.93
C PRO A 60 -7.95 -5.35 19.98
N ARG A 61 -8.93 -4.48 20.21
CA ARG A 61 -8.65 -3.03 20.37
C ARG A 61 -7.75 -2.76 21.57
N GLY A 62 -6.77 -1.88 21.37
CA GLY A 62 -5.85 -1.45 22.42
C GLY A 62 -4.66 -2.40 22.64
N ALA A 63 -4.53 -3.45 21.83
CA ALA A 63 -3.35 -4.33 21.84
C ALA A 63 -2.09 -3.63 21.27
N GLY A 64 -2.30 -2.64 20.39
CA GLY A 64 -1.25 -1.98 19.64
C GLY A 64 -0.57 -2.88 18.61
N ILE A 65 0.47 -2.34 17.98
CA ILE A 65 1.25 -3.06 16.98
C ILE A 65 2.37 -3.84 17.66
N VAL A 66 2.20 -5.16 17.74
CA VAL A 66 3.24 -6.09 18.23
C VAL A 66 4.06 -6.58 17.04
N ALA A 67 5.12 -5.84 16.75
CA ALA A 67 6.04 -6.11 15.64
C ALA A 67 7.45 -5.57 15.93
N ALA A 68 8.44 -6.04 15.17
CA ALA A 68 9.78 -5.47 15.18
C ALA A 68 9.79 -3.99 14.74
N ARG A 69 10.85 -3.24 15.07
CA ARG A 69 10.93 -1.78 14.89
C ARG A 69 10.60 -1.30 13.47
N VAL A 70 11.06 -2.02 12.45
CA VAL A 70 10.85 -1.68 11.05
C VAL A 70 9.42 -1.94 10.57
N PRO A 71 8.87 -3.17 10.68
CA PRO A 71 7.50 -3.43 10.26
C PRO A 71 6.47 -2.65 11.08
N LYS A 72 6.77 -2.30 12.33
CA LYS A 72 5.93 -1.42 13.15
C LYS A 72 5.69 -0.07 12.46
N LYS A 73 6.73 0.57 11.92
CA LYS A 73 6.59 1.84 11.19
C LYS A 73 5.75 1.70 9.92
N VAL A 74 5.93 0.62 9.17
CA VAL A 74 5.16 0.37 7.93
C VAL A 74 3.68 0.17 8.24
N LEU A 75 3.36 -0.58 9.30
CA LEU A 75 1.97 -0.80 9.73
C LEU A 75 1.32 0.48 10.28
N GLN A 76 2.11 1.35 10.91
CA GLN A 76 1.66 2.70 11.31
C GLN A 76 1.32 3.56 10.09
N PHE A 77 2.16 3.56 9.05
CA PHE A 77 1.87 4.27 7.80
C PHE A 77 0.64 3.70 7.06
N ALA A 78 0.37 2.40 7.22
CA ALA A 78 -0.84 1.77 6.70
C ALA A 78 -2.11 2.11 7.50
N GLY A 79 -2.00 2.78 8.65
CA GLY A 79 -3.14 3.16 9.50
C GLY A 79 -3.80 1.98 10.21
N ILE A 80 -3.04 0.92 10.50
CA ILE A 80 -3.46 -0.20 11.35
C ILE A 80 -3.03 0.11 12.79
N GLU A 81 -3.97 0.01 13.73
CA GLU A 81 -3.73 0.34 15.14
C GLU A 81 -3.33 -0.92 15.93
N ASP A 82 -4.03 -2.03 15.69
CA ASP A 82 -3.83 -3.28 16.44
C ASP A 82 -3.54 -4.44 15.48
N VAL A 83 -2.38 -5.09 15.65
CA VAL A 83 -2.05 -6.30 14.89
C VAL A 83 -0.95 -7.08 15.58
N PHE A 84 -1.09 -8.41 15.58
CA PHE A 84 -0.02 -9.32 15.95
C PHE A 84 0.74 -9.76 14.71
N THR A 85 2.06 -9.62 14.74
CA THR A 85 2.92 -10.11 13.66
C THR A 85 3.75 -11.29 14.15
N LEU A 86 3.75 -12.36 13.37
CA LEU A 86 4.60 -13.52 13.57
C LEU A 86 5.56 -13.59 12.38
N LEU A 87 6.85 -13.61 12.67
CA LEU A 87 7.88 -13.83 11.65
C LEU A 87 8.43 -15.24 11.83
N LEU A 88 8.31 -16.07 10.80
CA LEU A 88 8.93 -17.38 10.73
C LEU A 88 10.12 -17.32 9.78
N PRO A 89 11.37 -17.27 10.30
CA PRO A 89 12.56 -17.35 9.47
C PRO A 89 12.92 -18.80 9.13
N GLU A 90 13.25 -19.08 7.87
CA GLU A 90 13.85 -20.35 7.43
C GLU A 90 15.41 -20.26 7.40
N GLY A 91 16.05 -19.25 8.03
CA GLY A 91 17.52 -19.08 8.04
C GLY A 91 18.07 -17.93 8.91
N LEU A 92 19.41 -17.74 8.91
CA LEU A 92 20.14 -16.78 9.76
C LEU A 92 19.70 -15.32 9.50
N LEU A 93 19.06 -14.72 10.51
CA LEU A 93 18.55 -13.34 10.53
C LEU A 93 19.68 -12.31 10.49
N ARG A 94 20.21 -11.99 9.31
CA ARG A 94 21.02 -10.78 9.13
C ARG A 94 20.86 -10.25 7.72
N LEU A 95 20.03 -9.22 7.58
CA LEU A 95 20.30 -7.98 6.83
C LEU A 95 18.98 -7.28 6.45
N LEU A 96 19.12 -5.98 6.21
CA LEU A 96 18.16 -4.93 5.90
C LEU A 96 17.06 -5.26 4.86
N ALA A 97 17.13 -6.40 4.16
CA ALA A 97 16.14 -6.90 3.20
C ALA A 97 14.76 -7.24 3.82
N THR A 98 14.61 -7.15 5.14
CA THR A 98 13.35 -7.31 5.89
C THR A 98 12.43 -6.08 5.86
N LEU A 99 12.81 -4.98 5.20
CA LEU A 99 12.07 -3.70 5.20
C LEU A 99 10.71 -3.75 4.45
N SER A 100 10.58 -4.52 3.37
CA SER A 100 9.36 -4.59 2.55
C SER A 100 8.42 -5.74 2.92
N ARG A 101 8.82 -6.61 3.84
CA ARG A 101 8.11 -7.84 4.22
C ARG A 101 6.66 -7.67 4.70
N PRO A 102 6.32 -6.66 5.54
CA PRO A 102 4.92 -6.43 5.90
C PRO A 102 4.08 -5.91 4.73
N LEU A 103 4.66 -5.24 3.73
CA LEU A 103 3.86 -4.75 2.58
C LEU A 103 3.25 -5.92 1.79
N LEU A 104 3.93 -7.05 1.71
CA LEU A 104 3.46 -8.23 1.00
C LEU A 104 2.26 -8.90 1.66
N THR A 105 2.15 -8.85 3.00
CA THR A 105 0.92 -9.32 3.68
C THR A 105 -0.22 -8.33 3.44
N LEU A 106 0.06 -7.03 3.44
CA LEU A 106 -0.95 -5.99 3.23
C LEU A 106 -1.53 -6.02 1.81
N LEU A 107 -0.70 -6.27 0.79
CA LEU A 107 -1.16 -6.42 -0.61
C LEU A 107 -2.24 -7.52 -0.74
N LYS A 108 -2.06 -8.63 -0.03
CA LYS A 108 -2.97 -9.76 -0.06
C LYS A 108 -4.29 -9.54 0.71
N THR A 109 -4.42 -8.44 1.46
CA THR A 109 -5.64 -8.17 2.23
C THR A 109 -6.87 -7.94 1.34
N TYR A 110 -6.69 -7.33 0.17
CA TYR A 110 -7.74 -7.23 -0.85
C TYR A 110 -7.87 -8.48 -1.71
N GLY A 111 -6.79 -9.27 -1.86
CA GLY A 111 -6.85 -10.56 -2.55
C GLY A 111 -7.65 -11.63 -1.79
N PHE A 112 -7.86 -11.46 -0.48
CA PHE A 112 -8.67 -12.37 0.31
C PHE A 112 -10.16 -12.05 0.18
N LEU A 113 -10.91 -13.00 -0.38
CA LEU A 113 -12.33 -12.85 -0.66
C LEU A 113 -13.16 -13.23 0.56
N THR A 114 -13.69 -12.22 1.24
CA THR A 114 -14.61 -12.37 2.38
C THR A 114 -16.06 -12.44 1.91
N PRO A 115 -16.98 -13.01 2.72
CA PRO A 115 -18.42 -13.05 2.39
C PRO A 115 -19.03 -11.70 2.05
N ASP A 116 -18.53 -10.61 2.63
CA ASP A 116 -18.96 -9.24 2.31
C ASP A 116 -18.77 -8.86 0.83
N PHE A 117 -17.92 -9.58 0.08
CA PHE A 117 -17.59 -9.33 -1.33
C PHE A 117 -18.14 -10.41 -2.29
N TRP A 118 -19.06 -11.26 -1.84
CA TRP A 118 -19.70 -12.27 -2.71
C TRP A 118 -20.79 -11.72 -3.61
N THR A 119 -21.20 -10.47 -3.41
CA THR A 119 -22.17 -9.82 -4.29
C THR A 119 -21.59 -9.65 -5.70
N GLU A 120 -22.41 -9.84 -6.71
CA GLU A 120 -22.02 -9.69 -8.12
C GLU A 120 -21.39 -8.31 -8.39
N THR A 121 -20.24 -8.31 -9.06
CA THR A 121 -19.55 -7.08 -9.43
C THR A 121 -20.28 -6.37 -10.55
N ARG A 122 -20.68 -5.13 -10.31
CA ARG A 122 -21.22 -4.25 -11.35
C ARG A 122 -20.07 -3.68 -12.17
N PHE A 123 -19.99 -4.05 -13.44
CA PHE A 123 -18.97 -3.53 -14.36
C PHE A 123 -19.39 -2.13 -14.83
N ILE A 124 -18.55 -1.14 -14.52
CA ILE A 124 -18.66 0.24 -15.00
C ILE A 124 -17.73 0.38 -16.21
N LYS A 125 -18.02 1.31 -17.12
CA LYS A 125 -17.12 1.62 -18.24
C LYS A 125 -15.75 2.04 -17.69
N SER A 126 -14.68 1.66 -18.39
CA SER A 126 -13.34 2.05 -17.97
C SER A 126 -13.15 3.55 -18.20
N PRO A 127 -12.38 4.26 -17.33
CA PRO A 127 -12.12 5.69 -17.54
C PRO A 127 -11.51 6.00 -18.92
N PHE A 128 -10.67 5.10 -19.44
CA PHE A 128 -10.11 5.23 -20.79
C PHE A 128 -11.18 5.21 -21.89
N GLN A 129 -12.25 4.44 -21.68
CA GLN A 129 -13.38 4.37 -22.61
C GLN A 129 -14.29 5.59 -22.52
N GLU A 130 -14.48 6.16 -21.33
CA GLU A 130 -15.29 7.38 -21.15
C GLU A 130 -14.60 8.62 -21.72
N PHE A 131 -13.29 8.74 -21.52
CA PHE A 131 -12.50 9.88 -22.00
C PHE A 131 -11.80 9.62 -23.34
N THR A 132 -12.27 8.66 -24.14
CA THR A 132 -11.65 8.32 -25.44
C THR A 132 -11.61 9.54 -26.37
N ASP A 133 -12.68 10.33 -26.43
CA ASP A 133 -12.76 11.51 -27.31
C ASP A 133 -11.75 12.59 -26.90
N LEU A 134 -11.49 12.76 -25.60
CA LEU A 134 -10.46 13.68 -25.10
C LEU A 134 -9.05 13.17 -25.40
N LEU A 135 -8.82 11.87 -25.25
CA LEU A 135 -7.52 11.25 -25.49
C LEU A 135 -7.14 11.19 -26.98
N ALA A 136 -8.13 11.22 -27.88
CA ALA A 136 -7.92 11.27 -29.32
C ALA A 136 -7.40 12.65 -29.78
N LYS A 137 -7.67 13.73 -29.04
CA LYS A 137 -7.11 15.05 -29.33
C LYS A 137 -5.58 15.03 -29.11
N PRO A 138 -4.79 15.67 -29.99
CA PRO A 138 -3.34 15.75 -29.78
C PRO A 138 -3.04 16.54 -28.51
N THR A 139 -2.10 16.04 -27.69
CA THR A 139 -1.79 16.57 -26.34
C THR A 139 -1.43 18.05 -26.33
N LYS A 140 -0.92 18.60 -27.44
CA LYS A 140 -0.62 20.04 -27.58
C LYS A 140 -1.86 20.93 -27.66
N ALA A 141 -2.98 20.42 -28.17
CA ALA A 141 -4.22 21.18 -28.32
C ALA A 141 -4.98 21.30 -26.99
N LEU A 142 -4.91 20.27 -26.13
CA LEU A 142 -5.59 20.27 -24.82
C LEU A 142 -5.05 21.35 -23.87
N VAL A 143 -3.74 21.60 -23.88
CA VAL A 143 -3.09 22.58 -22.97
C VAL A 143 -3.43 24.03 -23.34
N LEU A 144 -3.82 24.31 -24.59
CA LEU A 144 -4.17 25.66 -25.04
C LEU A 144 -5.62 26.03 -24.69
N GLU A 145 -6.57 25.07 -24.78
CA GLU A 145 -7.99 25.28 -24.45
C GLU A 145 -8.18 25.64 -22.95
N ASP A 146 -7.43 25.01 -22.03
CA ASP A 146 -7.57 25.25 -20.58
C ASP A 146 -6.99 26.61 -20.14
N VAL A 147 -5.96 27.13 -20.83
CA VAL A 147 -5.33 28.41 -20.47
C VAL A 147 -6.18 29.62 -20.90
N GLU A 148 -6.95 29.49 -21.96
CA GLU A 148 -7.84 30.57 -22.44
C GLU A 148 -9.15 30.66 -21.63
N ALA A 149 -9.59 29.55 -21.01
CA ALA A 149 -10.79 29.51 -20.18
C ALA A 149 -10.63 30.20 -18.80
N ASP A 150 -9.41 30.27 -18.27
CA ASP A 150 -9.12 30.90 -16.95
C ASP A 150 -8.99 32.44 -17.00
N TRP A 151 -9.02 33.05 -18.19
CA TRP A 151 -8.91 34.52 -18.39
C TRP A 151 -10.17 35.18 -18.98
N SER A 152 -11.33 34.51 -18.92
CA SER A 152 -12.64 35.06 -19.35
C SER A 152 -13.62 35.20 -18.18
#